data_AF-A0A3M4RYJ7-F1
#
_entry.id   AF-A0A3M4RYJ7-F1
#
_cell.length_a   1.000
_cell.length_b   1.000
_cell.length_c   1.000
_cell.angle_alpha   90.00
_cell.angle_beta   90.00
_cell.angle_gamma   90.00
#
_symmetry.space_group_name_H-M   'P 1'
#
loop_
_entity.id
_entity.type
_entity.pdbx_description
1 polymer ?
#
loop_
_entity_poly.entity_id
_entity_poly.type
_entity_poly.pdbx_seq_one_letter_code
_entity_poly.pdbx_strand_id
1 'polypeptide(L)'
;MSRTGARDRARSQLTETLALLTQAVSLLSKSRVVLKRSRSADAAECLAMIESFCSCPLPTHPDQHPDNLAVDRFAAAMKTKLAEGRTKDRNNWDKPWVKDAQLAEMLVENLPKGNPGNFEDIANFAMMLHQRGADPWELAMAYNNPNLGTDLTTPKDDIELNTLSAIVKASDIALAQAVKP
;
A
#
# COMPACT_ATOMS: atom_id res chain seq x y z
N MET A 1 9.04 20.96 10.07
CA MET A 1 9.02 19.85 11.05
C MET A 1 9.11 18.53 10.30
N SER A 2 10.01 17.61 10.67
CA SER A 2 10.16 16.32 9.97
C SER A 2 8.92 15.42 10.16
N ARG A 3 8.41 14.84 9.07
CA ARG A 3 7.24 13.92 9.05
C ARG A 3 7.42 12.72 10.00
N THR A 4 8.66 12.28 10.20
CA THR A 4 9.01 11.19 11.14
C THR A 4 8.73 11.58 12.60
N GLY A 5 9.09 12.81 12.99
CA GLY A 5 8.89 13.29 14.37
C GLY A 5 7.41 13.50 14.72
N ALA A 6 6.55 13.85 13.76
CA ALA A 6 5.11 13.96 14.00
C ALA A 6 4.47 12.59 14.24
N ARG A 7 4.87 11.57 13.46
CA ARG A 7 4.39 10.20 13.63
C ARG A 7 4.85 9.59 14.96
N ASP A 8 6.10 9.81 15.33
CA ASP A 8 6.66 9.21 16.55
C ASP A 8 6.04 9.87 17.80
N ARG A 9 5.73 11.18 17.75
CA ARG A 9 4.92 11.84 18.78
C ARG A 9 3.51 11.28 18.89
N ALA A 10 2.82 11.07 17.76
CA ALA A 10 1.49 10.48 17.75
C ALA A 10 1.49 9.06 18.35
N ARG A 11 2.52 8.26 18.07
CA ARG A 11 2.71 6.93 18.68
C ARG A 11 2.95 7.02 20.18
N SER A 12 3.79 7.95 20.64
CA SER A 12 4.02 8.17 22.08
C SER A 12 2.72 8.57 22.79
N GLN A 13 1.99 9.54 22.25
CA GLN A 13 0.71 9.99 22.80
C GLN A 13 -0.33 8.87 22.86
N LEU A 14 -0.40 8.01 21.84
CA LEU A 14 -1.29 6.86 21.86
C LEU A 14 -0.89 5.87 22.97
N THR A 15 0.39 5.56 23.10
CA THR A 15 0.91 4.67 24.16
C THR A 15 0.62 5.22 25.56
N GLU A 16 0.86 6.51 25.77
CA GLU A 16 0.56 7.18 27.04
C GLU A 16 -0.93 7.15 27.35
N THR A 17 -1.78 7.41 26.35
CA THR A 17 -3.24 7.34 26.48
C THR A 17 -3.70 5.92 26.85
N LEU A 18 -3.18 4.90 26.16
CA LEU A 18 -3.49 3.49 26.47
C LEU A 18 -3.02 3.10 27.88
N ALA A 19 -1.87 3.60 28.33
CA ALA A 19 -1.39 3.36 29.69
C ALA A 19 -2.32 4.00 30.73
N LEU A 20 -2.78 5.23 30.51
CA LEU A 20 -3.75 5.90 31.38
C LEU A 20 -5.09 5.17 31.43
N LEU A 21 -5.62 4.75 30.28
CA LEU A 21 -6.86 3.96 30.20
C LEU A 21 -6.72 2.62 30.93
N THR A 22 -5.58 1.95 30.80
CA THR A 22 -5.28 0.70 31.53
C THR A 22 -5.29 0.92 33.04
N GLN A 23 -4.69 2.00 33.53
CA GLN A 23 -4.71 2.36 34.94
C GLN A 23 -6.14 2.68 35.42
N ALA A 24 -6.90 3.43 34.63
CA ALA A 24 -8.29 3.76 34.94
C ALA A 24 -9.17 2.50 35.08
N VAL A 25 -9.03 1.53 34.16
CA VAL A 25 -9.74 0.24 34.23
C VAL A 25 -9.34 -0.56 35.48
N SER A 26 -8.05 -0.56 35.85
CA SER A 26 -7.58 -1.20 37.08
C SER A 26 -8.18 -0.56 38.33
N LEU A 27 -8.22 0.78 38.38
CA LEU A 27 -8.83 1.53 39.48
C LEU A 27 -10.33 1.24 39.59
N LEU A 28 -11.07 1.31 38.49
CA LEU A 28 -12.50 1.00 38.45
C LEU A 28 -12.78 -0.43 38.92
N SER A 29 -11.95 -1.40 38.51
CA SER A 29 -12.08 -2.80 38.93
C SER A 29 -11.89 -2.97 40.43
N LYS A 30 -10.90 -2.29 41.03
CA LYS A 30 -10.67 -2.28 42.48
C LYS A 30 -11.83 -1.61 43.23
N SER A 31 -12.29 -0.45 42.73
CA SER A 31 -13.44 0.27 43.29
C SER A 31 -14.70 -0.59 43.28
N ARG A 32 -14.95 -1.34 42.22
CA ARG A 32 -16.08 -2.28 42.12
C ARG A 32 -16.07 -3.34 43.23
N VAL A 33 -14.90 -3.90 43.57
CA VAL A 33 -14.77 -4.88 44.66
C VAL A 33 -15.10 -4.26 46.02
N VAL A 34 -14.66 -3.03 46.26
CA VAL A 34 -14.92 -2.31 47.52
C VAL A 34 -16.39 -1.95 47.63
N LEU A 35 -16.97 -1.36 46.58
CA LEU A 35 -18.37 -0.94 46.58
C LEU A 35 -19.33 -2.12 46.75
N LYS A 36 -19.02 -3.31 46.18
CA LYS A 36 -19.83 -4.53 46.36
C LYS A 36 -19.99 -4.98 47.81
N ARG A 37 -19.08 -4.55 48.69
CA ARG A 37 -19.11 -4.89 50.12
C ARG A 37 -19.85 -3.84 50.95
N SER A 38 -20.17 -2.69 50.36
CA SER A 38 -20.89 -1.61 51.02
C SER A 38 -22.38 -1.93 51.13
N ARG A 39 -23.01 -1.46 52.21
CA ARG A 39 -24.47 -1.49 52.40
C ARG A 39 -25.14 -0.15 52.10
N SER A 40 -24.39 0.82 51.59
CA SER A 40 -24.89 2.16 51.25
C SER A 40 -25.69 2.14 49.94
N ALA A 41 -26.82 2.86 49.91
CA ALA A 41 -27.60 3.07 48.68
C ALA A 41 -26.78 3.80 47.60
N ASP A 42 -26.03 4.84 47.98
CA ASP A 42 -25.14 5.59 47.07
C ASP A 42 -24.07 4.68 46.45
N ALA A 43 -23.59 3.69 47.21
CA ALA A 43 -22.61 2.72 46.71
C ALA A 43 -23.24 1.75 45.70
N ALA A 44 -24.50 1.37 45.89
CA ALA A 44 -25.24 0.54 44.94
C ALA A 44 -25.53 1.29 43.63
N GLU A 45 -25.89 2.57 43.70
CA GLU A 45 -26.07 3.42 42.52
C GLU A 45 -24.76 3.60 41.75
N CYS A 46 -23.65 3.87 42.46
CA CYS A 46 -22.33 3.98 41.87
C CYS A 46 -21.88 2.68 41.17
N LEU A 47 -22.16 1.51 41.77
CA LEU A 47 -21.92 0.22 41.12
C LEU A 47 -22.71 0.05 39.83
N ALA A 48 -24.00 0.41 39.84
CA ALA A 48 -24.85 0.30 38.66
C ALA A 48 -24.32 1.18 37.50
N MET A 49 -23.84 2.38 37.79
CA MET A 49 -23.20 3.25 36.79
C MET A 49 -21.91 2.63 36.22
N ILE A 50 -21.05 2.06 37.08
CA ILE A 50 -19.82 1.39 36.63
C ILE A 50 -20.15 0.18 35.76
N GLU A 51 -21.14 -0.63 36.16
CA GLU A 51 -21.56 -1.80 35.39
C GLU A 51 -22.16 -1.42 34.05
N SER A 52 -23.01 -0.38 34.01
CA SER A 52 -23.54 0.18 32.76
C SER A 52 -22.41 0.64 31.83
N PHE A 53 -21.43 1.39 32.34
CA PHE A 53 -20.28 1.83 31.56
C PHE A 53 -19.42 0.67 31.05
N CYS A 54 -19.13 -0.32 31.89
CA CYS A 54 -18.38 -1.51 31.49
C CYS A 54 -19.11 -2.37 30.45
N SER A 55 -20.44 -2.29 30.39
CA SER A 55 -21.27 -2.97 29.40
C SER A 55 -21.51 -2.15 28.12
N CYS A 56 -21.11 -0.88 28.06
CA CYS A 56 -21.18 -0.10 26.83
C CYS A 56 -20.26 -0.75 25.77
N PRO A 57 -20.80 -1.16 24.61
CA PRO A 57 -19.95 -1.63 23.53
C PRO A 57 -19.02 -0.50 23.09
N LEU A 58 -17.75 -0.84 22.87
CA LEU A 58 -16.87 0.08 22.16
C LEU A 58 -17.48 0.37 20.79
N PRO A 59 -17.32 1.58 20.24
CA PRO A 59 -17.71 1.86 18.87
C PRO A 59 -17.03 0.84 17.95
N THR A 60 -17.80 -0.14 17.49
CA THR A 60 -17.36 -1.02 16.42
C THR A 60 -17.27 -0.16 15.19
N HIS A 61 -16.14 -0.24 14.48
CA HIS A 61 -16.02 0.46 13.22
C HIS A 61 -17.13 -0.09 12.31
N PRO A 62 -18.08 0.74 11.87
CA PRO A 62 -19.26 0.28 11.14
C PRO A 62 -18.80 -0.48 9.90
N ASP A 63 -19.52 -1.57 9.58
CA ASP A 63 -19.32 -2.48 8.44
C ASP A 63 -18.42 -1.92 7.35
N GLN A 64 -17.11 -2.11 7.53
CA GLN A 64 -16.12 -1.64 6.58
C GLN A 64 -16.36 -2.41 5.29
N HIS A 65 -16.64 -1.69 4.21
CA HIS A 65 -16.77 -2.29 2.88
C HIS A 65 -15.55 -3.22 2.62
N PRO A 66 -15.74 -4.42 2.05
CA PRO A 66 -14.65 -5.37 1.81
C PRO A 66 -13.42 -4.76 1.12
N ASP A 67 -13.63 -3.78 0.23
CA ASP A 67 -12.55 -3.04 -0.44
C ASP A 67 -11.68 -2.24 0.53
N ASN A 68 -12.27 -1.58 1.53
CA ASN A 68 -11.50 -0.85 2.55
C ASN A 68 -10.64 -1.81 3.35
N LEU A 69 -11.19 -2.97 3.70
CA LEU A 69 -10.44 -4.01 4.39
C LEU A 69 -9.33 -4.61 3.52
N ALA A 70 -9.54 -4.73 2.21
CA ALA A 70 -8.50 -5.16 1.26
C ALA A 70 -7.37 -4.12 1.16
N VAL A 71 -7.73 -2.83 1.05
CA VAL A 71 -6.77 -1.70 1.05
C VAL A 71 -5.98 -1.67 2.35
N ASP A 72 -6.62 -1.80 3.51
CA ASP A 72 -5.94 -1.80 4.80
C ASP A 72 -4.93 -2.95 4.93
N ARG A 73 -5.32 -4.15 4.48
CA ARG A 73 -4.43 -5.31 4.43
C ARG A 73 -3.23 -5.08 3.49
N PHE A 74 -3.48 -4.57 2.29
CA PHE A 74 -2.42 -4.30 1.34
C PHE A 74 -1.49 -3.17 1.81
N ALA A 75 -2.05 -2.11 2.38
CA ALA A 75 -1.30 -1.03 2.99
C ALA A 75 -0.41 -1.53 4.15
N ALA A 76 -0.85 -2.52 4.92
CA ALA A 76 -0.01 -3.17 5.92
C ALA A 76 1.18 -3.91 5.27
N ALA A 77 0.95 -4.66 4.19
CA ALA A 77 2.01 -5.35 3.44
C ALA A 77 3.02 -4.35 2.84
N MET A 78 2.54 -3.26 2.22
CA MET A 78 3.38 -2.16 1.72
C MET A 78 4.26 -1.56 2.81
N LYS A 79 3.70 -1.31 4.01
CA LYS A 79 4.45 -0.76 5.16
C LYS A 79 5.54 -1.71 5.63
N THR A 80 5.28 -3.02 5.68
CA THR A 80 6.26 -4.06 6.01
C THR A 80 7.41 -4.05 4.99
N LYS A 81 7.09 -4.07 3.70
CA LYS A 81 8.08 -4.01 2.61
C LYS A 81 8.95 -2.75 2.67
N LEU A 82 8.35 -1.59 2.94
CA LEU A 82 9.11 -0.35 3.16
C LEU A 82 9.99 -0.42 4.41
N ALA A 83 9.57 -1.12 5.47
CA ALA A 83 10.40 -1.31 6.66
C ALA A 83 11.64 -2.14 6.35
N GLU A 84 11.50 -3.23 5.57
CA GLU A 84 12.63 -4.00 5.05
C GLU A 84 13.51 -3.18 4.10
N GLY A 85 12.93 -2.29 3.29
CA GLY A 85 13.69 -1.36 2.46
C GLY A 85 14.57 -0.43 3.29
N ARG A 86 14.06 0.05 4.44
CA ARG A 86 14.81 0.93 5.36
C ARG A 86 16.00 0.22 6.01
N THR A 87 15.96 -1.09 6.22
CA THR A 87 17.13 -1.84 6.74
C THR A 87 18.24 -1.99 5.69
N LYS A 88 17.93 -1.71 4.41
CA LYS A 88 18.85 -1.70 3.27
C LYS A 88 19.15 -0.28 2.77
N ASP A 89 18.96 0.74 3.62
CA ASP A 89 19.16 2.17 3.31
C ASP A 89 18.32 2.73 2.15
N ARG A 90 17.22 2.05 1.78
CA ARG A 90 16.27 2.50 0.74
C ARG A 90 15.17 3.40 1.32
N ASN A 91 15.57 4.46 2.02
CA ASN A 91 14.66 5.35 2.76
C ASN A 91 14.61 6.79 2.22
N ASN A 92 15.20 7.04 1.04
CA ASN A 92 15.49 8.37 0.51
C ASN A 92 14.56 8.84 -0.62
N TRP A 93 13.47 8.12 -0.91
CA TRP A 93 12.56 8.47 -2.01
C TRP A 93 11.93 9.87 -1.87
N ASP A 94 11.80 10.38 -0.64
CA ASP A 94 11.19 11.67 -0.31
C ASP A 94 12.17 12.85 -0.42
N LYS A 95 13.41 12.60 -0.85
CA LYS A 95 14.48 13.59 -0.88
C LYS A 95 14.43 14.44 -2.16
N PRO A 96 14.86 15.71 -2.09
CA PRO A 96 14.78 16.63 -3.24
C PRO A 96 15.70 16.26 -4.40
N TRP A 97 16.76 15.47 -4.15
CA TRP A 97 17.68 15.02 -5.21
C TRP A 97 17.19 13.78 -5.96
N VAL A 98 16.18 13.07 -5.44
CA VAL A 98 15.54 11.97 -6.16
C VAL A 98 14.62 12.57 -7.22
N LYS A 99 14.77 12.14 -8.47
CA LYS A 99 13.93 12.59 -9.58
C LYS A 99 12.72 11.70 -9.73
N ASP A 100 11.60 12.28 -10.16
CA ASP A 100 10.36 11.52 -10.38
C ASP A 100 10.53 10.49 -11.51
N ALA A 101 11.22 10.87 -12.60
CA ALA A 101 11.63 9.97 -13.67
C ALA A 101 12.35 8.71 -13.17
N GLN A 102 13.26 8.83 -12.18
CA GLN A 102 13.98 7.68 -11.62
C GLN A 102 13.02 6.72 -10.90
N LEU A 103 12.05 7.25 -10.15
CA LEU A 103 11.05 6.42 -9.46
C LEU A 103 10.10 5.75 -10.47
N ALA A 104 9.78 6.43 -11.56
CA ALA A 104 8.99 5.88 -12.66
C ALA A 104 9.73 4.77 -13.41
N GLU A 105 11.01 4.95 -13.71
CA GLU A 105 11.89 3.91 -14.28
C GLU A 105 11.95 2.68 -13.36
N MET A 106 12.21 2.89 -12.07
CA MET A 106 12.20 1.80 -11.08
C MET A 106 10.85 1.07 -11.03
N LEU A 107 9.72 1.77 -11.16
CA LEU A 107 8.41 1.12 -11.23
C LEU A 107 8.33 0.19 -12.44
N VAL A 108 8.69 0.68 -13.63
CA VAL A 108 8.64 -0.09 -14.89
C VAL A 108 9.57 -1.30 -14.82
N GLU A 109 10.78 -1.15 -14.28
CA GLU A 109 11.73 -2.25 -14.07
C GLU A 109 11.18 -3.36 -13.15
N ASN A 110 10.23 -3.07 -12.27
CA ASN A 110 9.62 -4.08 -11.40
C ASN A 110 8.43 -4.79 -12.06
N LEU A 111 7.84 -4.25 -13.13
CA LEU A 111 6.73 -4.92 -13.83
C LEU A 111 7.05 -6.35 -14.29
N PRO A 112 8.23 -6.67 -14.89
CA PRO A 112 8.50 -8.01 -15.40
C PRO A 112 9.00 -9.03 -14.35
N LYS A 113 9.36 -8.63 -13.12
CA LYS A 113 10.15 -9.49 -12.20
C LYS A 113 9.40 -10.70 -11.61
N GLY A 114 8.07 -10.66 -11.55
CA GLY A 114 7.24 -11.82 -11.16
C GLY A 114 7.56 -12.48 -9.81
N ASN A 115 8.29 -11.82 -8.90
CA ASN A 115 8.75 -12.38 -7.64
C ASN A 115 7.76 -12.13 -6.48
N PRO A 116 7.81 -12.91 -5.38
CA PRO A 116 7.01 -12.64 -4.19
C PRO A 116 7.26 -11.22 -3.66
N GLY A 117 6.18 -10.49 -3.39
CA GLY A 117 6.25 -9.12 -2.90
C GLY A 117 6.37 -8.04 -4.00
N ASN A 118 6.28 -8.43 -5.29
CA ASN A 118 6.40 -7.48 -6.41
C ASN A 118 5.21 -6.52 -6.51
N PHE A 119 4.01 -6.95 -6.10
CA PHE A 119 2.84 -6.06 -6.05
C PHE A 119 3.07 -4.89 -5.08
N GLU A 120 3.65 -5.17 -3.92
CA GLU A 120 4.03 -4.17 -2.93
C GLU A 120 5.14 -3.27 -3.44
N ASP A 121 6.12 -3.80 -4.19
CA ASP A 121 7.16 -2.98 -4.83
C ASP A 121 6.55 -1.99 -5.85
N ILE A 122 5.73 -2.48 -6.78
CA ILE A 122 5.02 -1.65 -7.78
C ILE A 122 4.15 -0.60 -7.08
N ALA A 123 3.33 -1.01 -6.11
CA ALA A 123 2.44 -0.11 -5.39
C ALA A 123 3.21 0.91 -4.56
N ASN A 124 4.35 0.55 -3.97
CA ASN A 124 5.18 1.49 -3.23
C ASN A 124 5.79 2.54 -4.16
N PHE A 125 6.29 2.20 -5.35
CA PHE A 125 6.77 3.20 -6.31
C PHE A 125 5.64 4.11 -6.81
N ALA A 126 4.48 3.53 -7.14
CA ALA A 126 3.30 4.31 -7.51
C ALA A 126 2.89 5.29 -6.40
N MET A 127 2.87 4.81 -5.15
CA MET A 127 2.61 5.65 -3.98
C MET A 127 3.66 6.75 -3.81
N MET A 128 4.96 6.47 -3.99
CA MET A 128 6.02 7.47 -3.89
C MET A 128 5.84 8.59 -4.92
N LEU A 129 5.56 8.26 -6.18
CA LEU A 129 5.25 9.22 -7.23
C LEU A 129 4.04 10.09 -6.86
N HIS A 130 2.95 9.45 -6.43
CA HIS A 130 1.75 10.15 -5.98
C HIS A 130 2.03 11.11 -4.82
N GLN A 131 2.76 10.68 -3.78
CA GLN A 131 3.07 11.51 -2.61
C GLN A 131 4.01 12.69 -2.93
N ARG A 132 4.76 12.60 -4.03
CA ARG A 132 5.63 13.67 -4.53
C ARG A 132 4.88 14.65 -5.44
N GLY A 133 3.66 14.33 -5.85
CA GLY A 133 2.90 15.14 -6.81
C GLY A 133 3.52 15.09 -8.21
N ALA A 134 4.18 13.97 -8.56
CA ALA A 134 4.79 13.77 -9.86
C ALA A 134 3.73 13.85 -10.97
N ASP A 135 4.12 14.36 -12.13
CA ASP A 135 3.27 14.34 -13.32
C ASP A 135 3.04 12.88 -13.77
N PRO A 136 1.78 12.42 -13.96
CA PRO A 136 1.49 11.09 -14.49
C PRO A 136 2.24 10.76 -15.79
N TRP A 137 2.63 11.77 -16.58
CA TRP A 137 3.41 11.60 -17.80
C TRP A 137 4.80 11.02 -17.57
N GLU A 138 5.39 11.19 -16.38
CA GLU A 138 6.69 10.59 -16.02
C GLU A 138 6.65 9.05 -16.16
N LEU A 139 5.55 8.43 -15.73
CA LEU A 139 5.35 6.99 -15.84
C LEU A 139 5.17 6.55 -17.31
N ALA A 140 4.43 7.34 -18.10
CA ALA A 140 4.25 7.08 -19.52
C ALA A 140 5.59 7.20 -20.28
N MET A 141 6.40 8.20 -19.95
CA MET A 141 7.72 8.39 -20.54
C MET A 141 8.66 7.23 -20.17
N ALA A 142 8.69 6.83 -18.90
CA ALA A 142 9.51 5.71 -18.44
C ALA A 142 9.12 4.39 -19.13
N TYR A 143 7.82 4.12 -19.28
CA TYR A 143 7.33 2.91 -19.96
C TYR A 143 7.70 2.86 -21.44
N ASN A 144 7.63 4.01 -22.13
CA ASN A 144 7.94 4.11 -23.56
C ASN A 144 9.44 4.33 -23.84
N ASN A 145 10.29 4.42 -22.82
CA ASN A 145 11.71 4.69 -23.00
C ASN A 145 12.41 3.46 -23.61
N PRO A 146 12.94 3.54 -24.84
CA PRO A 146 13.58 2.41 -25.51
C PRO A 146 14.83 1.90 -24.77
N ASN A 147 15.43 2.71 -23.88
CA ASN A 147 16.62 2.33 -23.12
C ASN A 147 16.34 1.46 -21.88
N LEU A 148 15.08 1.30 -21.45
CA LEU A 148 14.72 0.34 -20.39
C LEU A 148 14.51 -1.09 -20.94
N GLY A 149 14.57 -1.28 -22.26
CA GLY A 149 14.19 -2.50 -22.97
C GLY A 149 15.32 -3.46 -23.36
N THR A 150 16.57 -3.27 -22.93
CA THR A 150 17.68 -4.17 -23.35
C THR A 150 17.89 -5.40 -22.47
N ASP A 151 17.08 -5.62 -21.43
CA ASP A 151 17.14 -6.85 -20.60
C ASP A 151 15.78 -7.56 -20.50
N LEU A 152 14.88 -7.29 -21.46
CA LEU A 152 13.78 -8.20 -21.79
C LEU A 152 14.35 -9.19 -22.79
N THR A 153 14.75 -10.36 -22.29
CA THR A 153 15.01 -11.54 -23.11
C THR A 153 13.86 -11.73 -24.10
N THR A 154 14.13 -11.43 -25.37
CA THR A 154 13.35 -11.96 -26.49
C THR A 154 13.51 -13.48 -26.51
N PRO A 155 12.47 -14.30 -26.38
CA PRO A 155 12.45 -15.57 -27.08
C PRO A 155 12.41 -15.25 -28.57
N LYS A 156 13.36 -15.85 -29.31
CA LYS A 156 13.51 -15.79 -30.76
C LYS A 156 12.18 -15.77 -31.54
N ASP A 157 11.75 -14.60 -32.03
CA ASP A 157 10.68 -14.49 -33.03
C ASP A 157 11.13 -13.74 -34.30
N ASP A 158 12.43 -13.82 -34.65
CA ASP A 158 12.93 -13.40 -35.96
C ASP A 158 12.44 -14.29 -37.12
N ILE A 159 11.67 -15.35 -36.82
CA ILE A 159 11.12 -16.28 -37.81
C ILE A 159 9.71 -15.85 -38.25
N GLU A 160 8.90 -15.16 -37.44
CA GLU A 160 7.50 -14.91 -37.81
C GLU A 160 7.29 -13.66 -38.68
N LEU A 161 8.09 -12.59 -38.52
CA LEU A 161 7.90 -11.36 -39.33
C LEU A 161 8.27 -11.55 -40.81
N ASN A 162 9.31 -12.33 -41.11
CA ASN A 162 9.67 -12.63 -42.50
C ASN A 162 8.66 -13.58 -43.16
N THR A 163 8.06 -14.49 -42.39
CA THR A 163 7.07 -15.45 -42.90
C THR A 163 5.72 -14.77 -43.17
N LEU A 164 5.28 -13.86 -42.29
CA LEU A 164 4.08 -13.05 -42.52
C LEU A 164 4.25 -12.04 -43.67
N SER A 165 5.43 -11.42 -43.80
CA SER A 165 5.76 -10.53 -44.92
C SER A 165 5.81 -11.26 -46.26
N ALA A 166 6.28 -12.51 -46.29
CA ALA A 166 6.27 -13.35 -47.49
C ALA A 166 4.86 -13.83 -47.87
N ILE A 167 4.01 -14.15 -46.90
CA ILE A 167 2.61 -14.57 -47.12
C ILE A 167 1.75 -13.41 -47.66
N VAL A 168 1.93 -12.19 -47.12
CA VAL A 168 1.23 -10.99 -47.59
C VAL A 168 1.67 -10.64 -49.03
N LYS A 169 2.97 -10.69 -49.33
CA LYS A 169 3.48 -10.47 -50.70
C LYS A 169 2.99 -11.52 -51.70
N ALA A 170 2.83 -12.78 -51.29
CA ALA A 170 2.31 -13.83 -52.16
C ALA A 170 0.80 -13.67 -52.47
N SER A 171 0.00 -13.20 -51.50
CA SER A 171 -1.42 -12.91 -51.71
C SER A 171 -1.66 -11.71 -52.64
N ASP A 172 -0.86 -10.64 -52.51
CA ASP A 172 -1.00 -9.45 -53.37
C ASP A 172 -0.64 -9.74 -54.83
N ILE A 173 0.33 -10.64 -55.07
CA ILE A 173 0.71 -11.06 -56.44
C ILE A 173 -0.38 -11.95 -57.06
N ALA A 174 -1.02 -12.84 -56.28
CA ALA A 174 -2.10 -13.70 -56.76
C ALA A 174 -3.38 -12.90 -57.12
N LEU A 175 -3.70 -11.85 -56.35
CA LEU A 175 -4.81 -10.95 -56.65
C LEU A 175 -4.56 -10.06 -57.88
N ALA A 176 -3.31 -9.64 -58.11
CA ALA A 176 -2.94 -8.86 -59.29
C ALA A 176 -2.94 -9.67 -60.61
N GLN A 177 -2.82 -11.00 -60.53
CA GLN A 177 -2.87 -11.89 -61.71
C GLN A 177 -4.29 -12.37 -62.06
N ALA A 178 -5.25 -12.27 -61.12
CA ALA A 178 -6.65 -12.62 -61.34
C ALA A 178 -7.51 -11.46 -61.91
N VAL A 179 -6.93 -10.26 -62.06
CA VAL A 179 -7.60 -9.06 -62.59
C VAL A 179 -6.84 -8.51 -63.81
N LYS A 180 -6.74 -9.33 -64.86
CA LYS A 180 -6.56 -8.85 -66.23
C LYS A 180 -7.62 -9.49 -67.12
N PRO A 181 -8.27 -8.73 -68.01
CA PRO A 181 -9.33 -9.24 -68.89
C PRO A 181 -8.79 -10.26 -69.89
#